data_AF-A0A023X2F3-F1
#
_entry.id   AF-A0A023X2F3-F1
#
_cell.length_a   1.000
_cell.length_b   1.000
_cell.length_c   1.000
_cell.angle_alpha   90.00
_cell.angle_beta   90.00
_cell.angle_gamma   90.00
#
_symmetry.space_group_name_H-M   'P 1'
#
loop_
_entity.id
_entity.type
_entity.pdbx_description
1 polymer ?
#
loop_
_entity_poly.entity_id
_entity_poly.type
_entity_poly.pdbx_seq_one_letter_code
_entity_poly.pdbx_strand_id
1 'polypeptide(L)'
;MATMEVRIRPEVLTEGRMRMELRHLDDEDIENTVRMKGWAWVLSRRAWVYAGEPDFIYRQIREVVITLPDIEFEADSIEETVRTVLSKARSEEEREEGRELLRQAFEKTGQPEGLRYLDDPG
;
A
#
# COMPACT_ATOMS: atom_id res chain seq x y z
N MET A 1 -8.43 -18.83 -1.46
CA MET A 1 -7.42 -18.29 -0.53
C MET A 1 -8.05 -17.11 0.17
N ALA A 2 -7.59 -16.72 1.36
CA ALA A 2 -8.13 -15.54 2.02
C ALA A 2 -7.67 -14.28 1.26
N THR A 3 -8.54 -13.28 1.11
CA THR A 3 -8.13 -12.01 0.52
C THR A 3 -7.19 -11.29 1.49
N MET A 4 -6.04 -10.84 1.01
CA MET A 4 -5.13 -10.01 1.78
C MET A 4 -5.57 -8.56 1.71
N GLU A 5 -5.51 -7.87 2.85
CA GLU A 5 -5.88 -6.47 2.92
C GLU A 5 -4.64 -5.58 2.98
N VAL A 6 -4.60 -4.54 2.14
CA VAL A 6 -3.56 -3.53 2.11
C VAL A 6 -4.05 -2.20 2.65
N ARG A 7 -3.18 -1.48 3.37
CA ARG A 7 -3.39 -0.07 3.73
C ARG A 7 -2.08 0.69 3.69
N ILE A 8 -2.13 1.97 3.32
CA ILE A 8 -0.95 2.84 3.31
C ILE A 8 -1.20 3.99 4.29
N ARG A 9 -0.26 4.20 5.20
CA ARG A 9 -0.36 5.19 6.28
C ARG A 9 0.91 6.00 6.41
N PRO A 10 0.89 7.19 7.03
CA PRO A 10 2.11 7.91 7.33
C PRO A 10 3.01 7.07 8.26
N GLU A 11 4.31 7.06 8.01
CA GLU A 11 5.26 6.50 8.97
C GLU A 11 5.44 7.50 10.12
N VAL A 12 5.23 7.04 11.35
CA VAL A 12 5.16 7.91 12.54
C VAL A 12 6.56 8.31 13.01
N LEU A 13 7.56 7.47 12.76
CA LEU A 13 8.93 7.69 13.24
C LEU A 13 9.79 8.54 12.30
N THR A 14 9.40 8.66 11.03
CA THR A 14 10.23 9.35 10.03
C THR A 14 9.35 10.19 9.13
N GLU A 15 9.54 11.50 9.21
CA GLU A 15 8.85 12.47 8.36
C GLU A 15 9.13 12.18 6.87
N GLY A 16 8.13 12.42 6.01
CA GLY A 16 8.20 12.13 4.57
C GLY A 16 8.05 10.66 4.18
N ARG A 17 8.08 9.71 5.13
CA ARG A 17 7.90 8.28 4.84
C ARG A 17 6.45 7.82 4.98
N MET A 18 6.16 6.72 4.30
CA MET A 18 4.91 5.98 4.41
C MET A 18 5.17 4.56 4.85
N ARG A 19 4.12 3.92 5.34
CA ARG A 19 4.07 2.52 5.72
C ARG A 19 2.92 1.84 5.01
N MET A 20 3.23 0.85 4.18
CA MET A 20 2.24 -0.06 3.59
C MET A 20 2.20 -1.35 4.41
N GLU A 21 1.01 -1.74 4.84
CA GLU A 21 0.78 -2.97 5.60
C GLU A 21 -0.09 -3.91 4.78
N LEU A 22 0.37 -5.15 4.58
CA LEU A 22 -0.38 -6.24 3.97
C LEU A 22 -0.76 -7.26 5.05
N ARG A 23 -2.06 -7.46 5.29
CA ARG A 23 -2.61 -8.24 6.41
C ARG A 23 -3.27 -9.53 5.95
N HIS A 24 -3.65 -10.37 6.92
CA HIS A 24 -4.30 -11.67 6.72
C HIS A 24 -3.46 -12.67 5.92
N LEU A 25 -2.15 -12.55 6.07
CA LEU A 25 -1.17 -13.49 5.53
C LEU A 25 -1.31 -14.82 6.24
N ASP A 26 -1.19 -15.92 5.50
CA ASP A 26 -1.12 -17.24 6.11
C ASP A 26 0.29 -17.53 6.68
N ASP A 27 0.40 -18.63 7.45
CA ASP A 27 1.64 -19.00 8.10
C ASP A 27 2.75 -19.36 7.08
N GLU A 28 2.39 -19.89 5.92
CA GLU A 28 3.34 -20.26 4.86
C GLU A 28 3.93 -19.01 4.20
N ASP A 29 3.10 -18.01 3.90
CA ASP A 29 3.49 -16.69 3.41
C ASP A 29 4.41 -16.01 4.42
N ILE A 30 4.06 -16.01 5.71
CA ILE A 30 4.88 -15.43 6.77
C ILE A 30 6.26 -16.10 6.83
N GLU A 31 6.33 -17.43 6.78
CA GLU A 31 7.60 -18.17 6.82
C GLU A 31 8.44 -17.95 5.57
N ASN A 32 7.83 -17.95 4.38
CA ASN A 32 8.52 -17.70 3.11
C ASN A 32 9.10 -16.28 3.05
N THR A 33 8.38 -15.28 3.55
CA THR A 33 8.88 -13.90 3.55
C THR A 33 9.97 -13.66 4.58
N VAL A 34 9.89 -14.24 5.78
CA VAL A 34 11.02 -14.19 6.75
C VAL A 34 12.30 -14.77 6.13
N ARG A 35 12.17 -15.78 5.27
CA ARG A 35 13.31 -16.39 4.56
C ARG A 35 13.79 -15.59 3.36
N MET A 36 12.90 -14.97 2.58
CA MET A 36 13.23 -14.40 1.27
C MET A 36 13.39 -12.88 1.24
N LYS A 37 12.66 -12.13 2.07
CA LYS A 37 12.55 -10.67 1.96
C LYS A 37 13.02 -9.98 3.25
N GLY A 38 14.33 -9.81 3.39
CA GLY A 38 14.94 -9.07 4.52
C GLY A 38 14.61 -7.57 4.60
N TRP A 39 13.80 -7.06 3.67
CA TRP A 39 13.39 -5.65 3.53
C TRP A 39 11.92 -5.43 3.94
N ALA A 40 11.13 -6.51 4.05
CA ALA A 40 9.79 -6.47 4.63
C ALA A 40 9.89 -6.84 6.12
N TRP A 41 9.32 -6.00 6.99
CA TRP A 41 9.24 -6.31 8.41
C TRP A 41 7.95 -7.07 8.69
N VAL A 42 8.05 -8.21 9.36
CA VAL A 42 6.85 -8.95 9.81
C VAL A 42 6.40 -8.37 11.14
N LEU A 43 5.27 -7.67 11.16
CA LEU A 43 4.66 -7.18 12.39
C LEU A 43 4.04 -8.36 13.14
N SER A 44 4.77 -8.97 14.07
CA SER A 44 4.24 -9.98 15.01
C SER A 44 3.37 -11.08 14.37
N ARG A 45 3.73 -11.54 13.16
CA ARG A 45 2.93 -12.51 12.35
C ARG A 45 1.52 -12.04 11.97
N ARG A 46 1.28 -10.72 11.93
CA ARG A 46 -0.03 -10.11 11.61
C ARG A 46 -0.06 -9.41 10.27
N ALA A 47 1.08 -8.89 9.83
CA ALA A 47 1.20 -8.16 8.59
C ALA A 47 2.64 -8.14 8.06
N TRP A 48 2.79 -8.01 6.74
CA TRP A 48 4.03 -7.53 6.14
C TRP A 48 4.00 -6.02 6.07
N VAL A 49 5.11 -5.41 6.47
CA VAL A 49 5.23 -3.97 6.57
C VAL A 49 6.37 -3.50 5.68
N TYR A 50 6.02 -2.64 4.72
CA TYR A 50 6.94 -1.89 3.89
C TYR A 50 6.96 -0.45 4.38
N ALA A 51 8.12 0.02 4.86
CA ALA A 51 8.29 1.40 5.28
C ALA A 51 9.36 2.07 4.42
N GLY A 52 9.05 3.21 3.81
CA GLY A 52 9.96 3.85 2.88
C GLY A 52 9.49 5.19 2.34
N GLU A 53 10.32 5.75 1.48
CA GLU A 53 10.03 6.95 0.70
C GLU A 53 9.00 6.68 -0.41
N PRO A 54 8.45 7.72 -1.06
CA PRO A 54 7.45 7.56 -2.13
C PRO A 54 7.83 6.57 -3.22
N ASP A 55 9.02 6.67 -3.80
CA ASP A 55 9.51 5.78 -4.85
C ASP A 55 9.48 4.30 -4.43
N PHE A 56 9.87 4.02 -3.19
CA PHE A 56 9.86 2.67 -2.64
C PHE A 56 8.43 2.12 -2.54
N ILE A 57 7.50 2.92 -2.04
CA ILE A 57 6.10 2.55 -1.83
C ILE A 57 5.37 2.42 -3.16
N TYR A 58 5.63 3.31 -4.12
CA TYR A 58 5.08 3.26 -5.48
C TYR A 58 5.49 1.96 -6.19
N ARG A 59 6.74 1.53 -6.00
CA ARG A 59 7.18 0.21 -6.45
C ARG A 59 6.39 -0.92 -5.79
N GLN A 60 6.08 -0.83 -4.49
CA GLN A 60 5.30 -1.88 -3.84
C GLN A 60 3.84 -1.90 -4.32
N ILE A 61 3.23 -0.74 -4.59
CA ILE A 61 1.89 -0.69 -5.20
C ILE A 61 1.91 -1.43 -6.55
N ARG A 62 2.93 -1.18 -7.39
CA ARG A 62 3.10 -1.90 -8.68
C ARG A 62 3.31 -3.40 -8.52
N GLU A 63 4.30 -3.79 -7.73
CA GLU A 63 4.77 -5.18 -7.67
C GLU A 63 3.89 -6.09 -6.80
N VAL A 64 3.23 -5.51 -5.79
CA VAL A 64 2.44 -6.26 -4.82
C VAL A 64 0.96 -6.09 -5.15
N VAL A 65 0.43 -4.87 -5.02
CA VAL A 65 -1.02 -4.64 -5.07
C VAL A 65 -1.59 -4.88 -6.47
N ILE A 66 -0.95 -4.33 -7.51
CA ILE A 66 -1.41 -4.44 -8.90
C ILE A 66 -1.13 -5.84 -9.46
N THR A 67 0.05 -6.41 -9.18
CA THR A 67 0.50 -7.65 -9.84
C THR A 67 0.00 -8.93 -9.17
N LEU A 68 -0.11 -8.98 -7.84
CA LEU A 68 -0.52 -10.21 -7.14
C LEU A 68 -2.04 -10.36 -7.09
N PRO A 69 -2.59 -11.58 -7.20
CA PRO A 69 -4.03 -11.83 -7.05
C PRO A 69 -4.47 -11.67 -5.59
N ASP A 70 -5.78 -11.65 -5.36
CA ASP A 70 -6.40 -11.76 -4.02
C ASP A 70 -5.91 -10.70 -3.00
N ILE A 71 -5.68 -9.47 -3.48
CA ILE A 71 -5.37 -8.29 -2.66
C ILE A 71 -6.48 -7.26 -2.85
N GLU A 72 -6.92 -6.66 -1.74
CA GLU A 72 -7.81 -5.50 -1.71
C GLU A 72 -7.33 -4.46 -0.68
N PHE A 73 -7.74 -3.21 -0.81
CA PHE A 73 -7.52 -2.19 0.21
C PHE A 73 -8.47 -2.39 1.40
N GLU A 74 -7.99 -2.21 2.64
CA GLU A 74 -8.86 -2.18 3.83
C GLU A 74 -9.85 -1.01 3.68
N ALA A 75 -11.15 -1.31 3.61
CA ALA A 75 -12.21 -0.35 3.23
C ALA A 75 -12.19 0.96 4.04
N ASP A 76 -12.05 0.84 5.36
CA ASP A 76 -12.02 1.99 6.28
C ASP A 76 -10.73 2.82 6.17
N SER A 77 -9.74 2.37 5.39
CA SER A 77 -8.43 3.01 5.23
C SER A 77 -8.18 3.59 3.84
N ILE A 78 -9.13 3.45 2.91
CA ILE A 78 -8.98 3.90 1.52
C ILE A 78 -8.70 5.41 1.45
N GLU A 79 -9.47 6.22 2.17
CA GLU A 79 -9.29 7.68 2.22
C GLU A 79 -7.90 8.06 2.79
N GLU A 80 -7.52 7.46 3.91
CA GLU A 80 -6.22 7.68 4.53
C GLU A 80 -5.07 7.26 3.60
N THR A 81 -5.24 6.15 2.88
CA THR A 81 -4.30 5.64 1.88
C THR A 81 -4.07 6.67 0.79
N VAL A 82 -5.15 7.18 0.19
CA VAL A 82 -5.07 8.20 -0.87
C VAL A 82 -4.41 9.47 -0.35
N ARG A 83 -4.89 9.99 0.79
CA ARG A 83 -4.34 11.21 1.40
C ARG A 83 -2.85 11.05 1.71
N THR A 84 -2.45 9.89 2.23
CA THR A 84 -1.05 9.61 2.57
C THR A 84 -0.19 9.61 1.32
N VAL A 85 -0.56 8.85 0.29
CA VAL A 85 0.21 8.76 -0.95
C VAL A 85 0.37 10.13 -1.61
N LEU A 86 -0.71 10.91 -1.70
CA LEU A 86 -0.67 12.19 -2.38
C LEU A 86 0.02 13.30 -1.56
N SER A 87 -0.15 13.30 -0.23
CA SER A 87 0.49 14.32 0.64
C SER A 87 1.97 14.07 0.90
N LYS A 88 2.44 12.83 0.74
CA LYS A 88 3.86 12.46 0.93
C LYS A 88 4.68 12.52 -0.36
N ALA A 89 4.05 12.72 -1.52
CA ALA A 89 4.74 13.01 -2.76
C ALA A 89 5.65 14.26 -2.60
N ARG A 90 6.87 14.20 -3.14
CA ARG A 90 7.86 15.28 -3.01
C ARG A 90 7.79 16.29 -4.15
N SER A 91 7.06 15.96 -5.22
CA SER A 91 6.85 16.79 -6.39
C SER A 91 5.46 16.54 -7.00
N GLU A 92 5.01 17.43 -7.88
CA GLU A 92 3.75 17.21 -8.61
C GLU A 92 3.84 15.98 -9.52
N GLU A 93 5.02 15.70 -10.09
CA GLU A 93 5.25 14.51 -10.90
C GLU A 93 5.08 13.22 -10.08
N GLU A 94 5.68 13.15 -8.88
CA GLU A 94 5.46 12.03 -7.97
C GLU A 94 4.01 11.95 -7.49
N ARG A 95 3.32 13.09 -7.36
CA ARG A 95 1.92 13.11 -6.95
C ARG A 95 1.03 12.51 -8.02
N GLU A 96 1.26 12.84 -9.29
CA GLU A 96 0.52 12.27 -10.41
C GLU A 96 0.87 10.79 -10.63
N GLU A 97 2.15 10.38 -10.47
CA GLU A 97 2.51 8.95 -10.47
C GLU A 97 1.75 8.20 -9.37
N GLY A 98 1.76 8.72 -8.14
CA GLY A 98 1.03 8.11 -7.02
C GLY A 98 -0.48 8.01 -7.29
N ARG A 99 -1.06 9.03 -7.90
CA ARG A 99 -2.48 9.08 -8.29
C ARG A 99 -2.82 8.00 -9.33
N GLU A 100 -2.00 7.88 -10.37
CA GLU A 100 -2.18 6.89 -11.42
C GLU A 100 -2.01 5.46 -10.90
N LEU A 101 -1.02 5.23 -10.03
CA LEU A 101 -0.83 3.94 -9.38
C LEU A 101 -2.03 3.54 -8.52
N LEU A 102 -2.58 4.47 -7.74
CA LEU A 102 -3.77 4.21 -6.95
C LEU A 102 -5.00 3.95 -7.82
N ARG A 103 -5.18 4.69 -8.93
CA ARG A 103 -6.25 4.45 -9.90
C ARG A 103 -6.19 3.02 -10.44
N GLN A 104 -5.04 2.61 -10.97
CA GLN A 104 -4.84 1.24 -11.47
C GLN A 104 -5.07 0.19 -10.39
N ALA A 105 -4.60 0.45 -9.17
CA ALA A 105 -4.80 -0.46 -8.05
C ALA A 105 -6.29 -0.63 -7.72
N PHE A 106 -7.04 0.45 -7.58
CA PHE A 106 -8.49 0.40 -7.30
C PHE A 106 -9.30 -0.28 -8.40
N GLU A 107 -8.96 -0.02 -9.66
CA GLU A 107 -9.58 -0.71 -10.80
C GLU A 107 -9.30 -2.21 -10.75
N LYS A 108 -8.05 -2.60 -10.49
CA LYS A 108 -7.64 -4.00 -10.40
C LYS A 108 -8.29 -4.71 -9.21
N THR A 109 -8.43 -4.06 -8.05
CA THR A 109 -9.02 -4.66 -6.86
C THR A 109 -10.55 -4.61 -6.85
N GLY A 110 -11.18 -3.94 -7.82
CA GLY A 110 -12.62 -3.80 -7.89
C GLY A 110 -13.20 -2.86 -6.83
N GLN A 111 -12.42 -1.85 -6.41
CA GLN A 111 -12.77 -0.90 -5.34
C GLN A 111 -12.91 0.54 -5.88
N PRO A 112 -13.89 0.81 -6.76
CA PRO A 112 -14.06 2.11 -7.40
C PRO A 112 -14.38 3.25 -6.43
N GLU A 113 -14.82 2.95 -5.20
CA GLU A 113 -14.97 3.92 -4.12
C GLU A 113 -13.66 4.59 -3.70
N GLY A 114 -12.51 4.08 -4.12
CA GLY A 114 -11.22 4.76 -3.99
C GLY A 114 -11.06 5.95 -4.96
N LEU A 115 -11.69 5.87 -6.14
CA LEU A 115 -11.52 6.87 -7.20
C LEU A 115 -12.05 8.25 -6.80
N ARG A 116 -13.14 8.31 -6.00
CA ARG A 116 -13.69 9.58 -5.49
C ARG A 116 -12.68 10.39 -4.67
N TYR A 117 -11.76 9.72 -3.98
CA TYR A 117 -10.75 10.38 -3.16
C TYR A 117 -9.55 10.87 -3.98
N LEU A 118 -9.37 10.36 -5.21
CA LEU A 118 -8.32 10.85 -6.10
C LEU A 118 -8.65 12.22 -6.66
N ASP A 119 -9.94 12.54 -6.85
CA ASP A 119 -10.40 13.80 -7.45
C ASP A 119 -10.53 14.94 -6.43
N ASP A 120 -10.80 14.59 -5.16
CA ASP A 120 -10.87 15.53 -4.03
C ASP A 120 -10.16 14.94 -2.80
N PRO A 121 -8.83 15.10 -2.68
CA PRO A 121 -8.04 14.40 -1.66
C PRO A 121 -8.17 14.94 -0.23
N GLY A 122 -9.03 15.94 0.00
CA GLY A 122 -9.27 16.55 1.32
C GLY A 122 -8.18 17.50 1.79
#